data_AF-A0A182PMZ9-F1
#
_entry.id   AF-A0A182PMZ9-F1
#
_cell.length_a   1.000
_cell.length_b   1.000
_cell.length_c   1.000
_cell.angle_alpha   90.00
_cell.angle_beta   90.00
_cell.angle_gamma   90.00
#
_symmetry.space_group_name_H-M   'P 1'
#
loop_
_entity.id
_entity.type
_entity.pdbx_description
1 polymer ?
#
loop_
_entity_poly.entity_id
_entity_poly.type
_entity_poly.pdbx_seq_one_letter_code
_entity_poly.pdbx_strand_id
1 'polypeptide(L)' 'MNRKAMAPETREEYEARQSILRRVVDPETGRTRLIKGDGEIIEECVSRDRHKEINRQATAGDGAEFQRKTLGRNVR' A
#
# COMPACT_ATOMS: atom_id res chain seq x y z
N MET A 1 -31.93 -8.90 31.31
CA MET A 1 -30.50 -9.23 31.16
C MET A 1 -30.22 -9.47 29.68
N ASN A 2 -29.40 -8.64 29.04
CA ASN A 2 -29.13 -8.75 27.60
C ASN A 2 -28.11 -9.89 27.37
N ARG A 3 -28.60 -11.10 27.12
CA ARG A 3 -27.79 -12.34 26.99
C ARG A 3 -26.73 -12.27 25.87
N LYS A 4 -26.89 -11.35 24.91
CA LYS A 4 -25.93 -11.17 23.81
C LYS A 4 -24.58 -10.60 24.24
N ALA A 5 -24.51 -9.85 25.35
CA ALA A 5 -23.25 -9.23 25.78
C ALA A 5 -22.21 -10.21 26.35
N MET A 6 -22.63 -11.42 26.73
CA MET A 6 -21.73 -12.47 27.25
C MET A 6 -21.69 -13.72 26.36
N ALA A 7 -22.37 -13.70 25.21
CA ALA A 7 -22.31 -14.79 24.26
C ALA A 7 -21.07 -14.63 23.38
N PRO A 8 -20.36 -15.72 23.03
CA PRO A 8 -19.33 -15.66 22.01
C PRO A 8 -19.94 -15.23 20.68
N GLU A 9 -19.14 -14.52 19.88
CA GLU A 9 -19.49 -14.10 18.52
C GLU A 9 -19.81 -15.32 17.64
N THR A 10 -20.81 -15.21 16.77
CA THR A 10 -21.06 -16.26 15.76
C THR A 10 -20.03 -16.18 14.63
N ARG A 11 -19.94 -17.24 13.83
CA ARG A 11 -19.07 -17.25 12.66
C ARG A 11 -19.42 -16.13 11.67
N GLU A 12 -20.70 -15.92 11.43
CA GLU A 12 -21.21 -14.91 10.50
C GLU A 12 -20.89 -13.50 10.98
N GLU A 13 -21.01 -13.25 12.29
CA GLU A 13 -20.63 -11.98 12.92
C GLU A 13 -19.13 -11.73 12.79
N TYR A 14 -18.30 -12.75 13.04
CA TYR A 14 -16.85 -12.68 12.87
C TYR A 14 -16.47 -12.38 11.42
N GLU A 15 -17.03 -13.13 10.45
CA GLU A 15 -16.75 -12.94 9.03
C GLU A 15 -17.19 -11.54 8.56
N ALA A 16 -18.36 -11.07 8.99
CA ALA A 16 -18.82 -9.71 8.71
C ALA A 16 -17.84 -8.66 9.23
N ARG A 17 -17.38 -8.79 10.48
CA ARG A 17 -16.39 -7.90 11.09
C ARG A 17 -15.05 -7.94 10.37
N GLN A 18 -14.57 -9.14 9.98
CA GLN A 18 -13.30 -9.30 9.26
C GLN A 18 -13.35 -8.86 7.79
N SER A 19 -14.53 -8.73 7.20
CA SER A 19 -14.69 -8.31 5.80
C SER A 19 -14.52 -6.80 5.57
N ILE A 20 -14.52 -6.00 6.64
CA ILE A 20 -14.46 -4.54 6.56
C ILE A 20 -13.06 -4.08 6.13
N LEU A 21 -13.02 -3.21 5.12
CA LEU A 21 -11.82 -2.55 4.61
C LEU A 21 -11.88 -1.04 4.90
N ARG A 22 -10.81 -0.49 5.45
CA ARG A 22 -10.70 0.94 5.80
C ARG A 22 -9.36 1.51 5.36
N ARG A 23 -9.37 2.73 4.81
CA ARG A 23 -8.14 3.50 4.56
C ARG A 23 -7.82 4.32 5.80
N VAL A 24 -6.61 4.17 6.32
CA VAL A 24 -6.13 4.90 7.50
C VAL A 24 -4.80 5.53 7.19
N VAL A 25 -4.65 6.80 7.56
CA VAL A 25 -3.36 7.50 7.49
C VAL A 25 -2.55 7.13 8.72
N ASP A 26 -1.34 6.61 8.49
CA ASP A 26 -0.37 6.39 9.56
C ASP A 26 0.14 7.74 10.08
N PRO A 27 -0.07 8.07 11.37
CA PRO A 27 0.36 9.36 11.93
C PRO A 27 1.88 9.53 11.95
N GLU A 28 2.68 8.45 11.94
CA GLU A 28 4.14 8.55 11.99
C GLU A 28 4.74 8.81 10.61
N THR A 29 4.27 8.10 9.59
CA THR A 29 4.85 8.15 8.23
C THR A 29 4.04 8.98 7.24
N GLY A 30 2.81 9.36 7.59
CA GLY A 30 1.86 10.03 6.70
C GLY A 30 1.31 9.14 5.57
N ARG A 31 1.67 7.84 5.53
CA ARG A 31 1.23 6.93 4.47
C ARG A 31 -0.19 6.44 4.72
N THR A 32 -1.01 6.46 3.68
CA THR A 32 -2.32 5.78 3.70
C THR A 32 -2.13 4.28 3.57
N ARG A 33 -2.64 3.52 4.54
CA ARG A 33 -2.70 2.05 4.55
C ARG A 33 -4.13 1.58 4.38
N LEU A 34 -4.32 0.48 3.65
CA LEU A 34 -5.58 -0.23 3.61
C LEU A 34 -5.55 -1.29 4.71
N ILE A 35 -6.53 -1.27 5.61
CA ILE A 35 -6.59 -2.16 6.76
C ILE A 35 -7.86 -2.99 6.68
N LYS A 36 -7.74 -4.30 6.87
CA LYS A 36 -8.83 -5.27 6.88
C LYS A 36 -9.07 -5.82 8.29
N GLY A 37 -10.34 -5.93 8.66
CA GLY A 37 -10.77 -6.42 9.96
C GLY A 37 -10.04 -5.73 11.12
N ASP A 38 -9.42 -6.54 11.98
CA ASP A 38 -8.82 -6.07 13.23
C ASP A 38 -7.44 -5.40 13.05
N GLY A 39 -6.81 -5.50 11.88
CA GLY A 39 -5.49 -4.88 11.70
C GLY A 39 -4.62 -5.40 10.56
N GLU A 40 -5.12 -6.32 9.73
CA GLU A 40 -4.38 -6.83 8.59
C GLU A 40 -4.09 -5.69 7.60
N ILE A 41 -2.82 -5.41 7.31
CA ILE A 41 -2.43 -4.40 6.31
C ILE A 41 -2.47 -5.06 4.93
N ILE A 42 -3.26 -4.48 4.03
CA ILE A 42 -3.45 -4.95 2.67
C ILE A 42 -2.73 -4.03 1.68
N GLU A 43 -2.13 -4.64 0.66
CA GLU A 43 -1.60 -3.93 -0.50
C GLU A 43 -2.69 -3.73 -1.55
N GLU A 44 -2.73 -2.53 -2.14
CA GLU A 44 -3.64 -2.20 -3.22
C GLU A 44 -2.87 -2.07 -4.53
N CYS A 45 -3.31 -2.81 -5.56
CA CYS A 45 -2.83 -2.59 -6.92
C CYS A 45 -3.20 -1.18 -7.37
N VAL A 46 -2.19 -0.39 -7.75
CA VAL A 46 -2.41 0.96 -8.29
C VAL A 46 -2.94 0.90 -9.72
N SER A 47 -3.54 2.01 -10.18
CA SER A 47 -3.95 2.15 -11.58
C SER A 47 -2.75 1.98 -12.52
N ARG A 48 -3.02 1.55 -13.76
CA ARG A 48 -1.97 1.37 -14.78
C ARG A 48 -1.13 2.64 -14.98
N ASP A 49 -1.76 3.80 -14.97
CA ASP A 49 -1.05 5.07 -15.18
C ASP A 49 -0.20 5.46 -13.99
N ARG A 50 -0.69 5.25 -12.76
CA ARG A 50 0.11 5.44 -11.55
C ARG A 50 1.30 4.48 -11.50
N HIS A 51 1.10 3.24 -11.91
CA HIS A 51 2.18 2.26 -12.01
C HIS A 51 3.29 2.70 -12.97
N LYS A 52 2.92 3.22 -14.16
CA LYS A 52 3.90 3.77 -15.12
C LYS A 52 4.68 4.95 -14.55
N GLU A 53 4.01 5.84 -13.82
CA GLU A 53 4.64 7.00 -13.18
C GLU A 53 5.66 6.58 -12.13
N ILE A 54 5.30 5.62 -11.26
CA ILE A 54 6.21 5.03 -10.27
C ILE A 54 7.43 4.44 -10.95
N ASN A 55 7.24 3.65 -12.02
CA ASN A 55 8.36 3.04 -12.75
C ASN A 55 9.27 4.09 -13.39
N ARG A 56 8.70 5.16 -13.96
CA ARG A 56 9.48 6.27 -14.51
C ARG A 56 10.30 6.97 -13.44
N GLN A 57 9.72 7.25 -12.28
CA GLN A 57 10.41 7.91 -11.18
C GLN A 57 11.52 7.03 -10.60
N ALA A 58 11.25 5.74 -10.40
CA ALA A 58 12.21 4.79 -9.85
C ALA A 58 13.45 4.62 -10.73
N THR A 59 13.28 4.66 -12.06
CA THR A 59 14.36 4.46 -13.05
C THR A 59 15.05 5.75 -13.50
N ALA A 60 14.59 6.92 -13.04
CA ALA A 60 15.15 8.21 -13.46
C ALA A 60 16.63 8.37 -13.07
N GLY A 61 17.02 7.86 -11.90
CA GLY A 61 18.42 7.89 -11.43
C GLY A 61 19.33 7.02 -12.30
N ASP A 62 18.87 5.84 -12.68
CA ASP A 62 19.63 4.89 -13.51
C ASP A 62 19.93 5.47 -14.89
N GLY A 63 18.95 6.16 -15.49
CA GLY A 63 19.13 6.85 -16.76
C GLY A 63 20.19 7.96 -16.69
N ALA A 64 20.15 8.79 -15.65
CA ALA A 64 21.14 9.84 -15.44
C ALA A 64 22.55 9.28 -15.16
N GLU A 65 22.62 8.18 -14.42
CA GLU A 65 23.86 7.48 -14.12
C GLU A 65 24.51 6.87 -15.36
N PHE A 66 23.71 6.20 -16.19
CA PHE A 66 24.16 5.64 -17.46
C PHE A 66 24.69 6.73 -18.40
N GLN A 67 23.98 7.86 -18.53
CA GLN A 67 24.43 8.97 -19.39
C GLN A 67 25.79 9.53 -18.92
N ARG A 68 25.95 9.74 -17.60
CA ARG A 68 27.20 10.21 -17.01
C ARG A 68 28.37 9.26 -17.29
N LYS A 69 28.15 7.95 -17.15
CA LYS A 69 29.21 6.93 -17.31
C LYS A 69 29.52 6.58 -18.77
N THR A 70 28.54 6.65 -19.66
CA THR A 70 28.67 6.14 -21.04
C THR A 70 28.83 7.26 -22.07
N LEU A 71 28.06 8.34 -21.99
CA LEU A 71 28.07 9.41 -23.00
C LEU A 71 29.08 10.53 -22.69
N GLY A 72 29.37 10.79 -21.40
CA GLY A 72 30.39 11.76 -20.99
C GLY A 72 31.84 11.35 -21.30
N ARG A 73 32.06 10.10 -21.72
CA ARG A 73 33.38 9.56 -22.07
C ARG A 73 33.79 9.87 -23.53
N ASN A 74 32.82 10.20 -24.39
CA ASN A 74 33.05 10.48 -25.81
C ASN A 74 33.34 11.96 -26.11
N VAL A 75 33.57 12.77 -25.07
CA VAL A 75 34.02 14.17 -25.18
C VAL A 75 35.47 14.25 -24.68
N ARG A 76 36.40 13.67 -25.44
CA ARG A 76 37.83 13.97 -25.40
C ARG A 76 38.38 13.84 -26.81
#